data_AF-A0A0F4GRN6-F1
#
_entry.id   AF-A0A0F4GRN6-F1
#
_cell.length_a   1.000
_cell.length_b   1.000
_cell.length_c   1.000
_cell.angle_alpha   90.00
_cell.angle_beta   90.00
_cell.angle_gamma   90.00
#
_symmetry.space_group_name_H-M   'P 1'
#
loop_
_entity.id
_entity.type
_entity.pdbx_description
1 polymer ?
#
loop_
_entity_poly.entity_id
_entity_poly.type
_entity_poly.pdbx_seq_one_letter_code
_entity_poly.pdbx_strand_id
1 'polypeptide(L)'
;MDSGYVDSLLDLGINSSPSSRVAFRKVVECAPLRNDGCRRVFTSENLTQDAAKLVADIDTSGHTFQAFYYGRNLARHTEATFMSSNRSFETTPGSFFTPYRLHVTNTFAPIPELNRTDAEVVLIFMASRTLHTTPVTDPRFDARECIGLASSEGKGYDFDVYPPRQAVSVLERTDQTQVRNPLLPGDRNCTAMPVHIFVDDLSGLRDLLELNPQQYSILRRFSDVIQNSIDSSFAENGDDGILAVYLTANFVSAPLPENQWVLELQN
;
A
#
# COMPACT_ATOMS: atom_id res chain seq x y z
N MET A 1 11.36 8.63 3.51
CA MET A 1 12.28 8.79 2.36
C MET A 1 12.05 10.16 1.73
N ASP A 2 13.13 10.88 1.41
CA ASP A 2 13.09 12.12 0.64
C ASP A 2 14.04 11.95 -0.54
N SER A 3 13.53 12.08 -1.77
CA SER A 3 14.35 11.94 -2.96
C SER A 3 15.38 13.06 -3.11
N GLY A 4 15.22 14.17 -2.38
CA GLY A 4 15.82 15.44 -2.77
C GLY A 4 15.26 15.91 -4.12
N TYR A 5 15.91 16.90 -4.71
CA TYR A 5 15.56 17.32 -6.07
C TYR A 5 16.23 16.41 -7.08
N VAL A 6 15.43 15.66 -7.83
CA VAL A 6 15.85 14.87 -8.98
C VAL A 6 15.66 15.73 -10.24
N ASP A 7 16.77 16.04 -10.90
CA ASP A 7 16.84 16.85 -12.11
C ASP A 7 16.67 16.01 -13.37
N SER A 8 15.83 16.50 -14.29
CA SER A 8 15.53 15.82 -15.54
C SER A 8 16.77 15.52 -16.39
N LEU A 9 17.77 16.41 -16.38
CA LEU A 9 18.98 16.25 -17.17
C LEU A 9 20.09 15.57 -16.37
N LEU A 10 20.37 16.04 -15.16
CA LEU A 10 21.55 15.59 -14.41
C LEU A 10 21.37 14.19 -13.83
N ASP A 11 20.19 13.91 -13.27
CA ASP A 11 19.95 12.64 -12.57
C ASP A 11 19.33 11.59 -13.50
N LEU A 12 18.51 12.03 -14.47
CA LEU A 12 17.76 11.13 -15.34
C LEU A 12 18.24 11.11 -16.80
N GLY A 13 19.18 11.98 -17.17
CA GLY A 13 19.78 11.96 -18.51
C GLY A 13 18.81 12.28 -19.64
N ILE A 14 17.69 12.96 -19.37
CA ILE A 14 16.77 13.39 -20.44
C ILE A 14 17.50 14.39 -21.33
N ASN A 15 17.85 13.94 -22.53
CA ASN A 15 18.61 14.70 -23.51
C ASN A 15 17.83 15.95 -23.95
N SER A 16 18.05 17.04 -23.25
CA SER A 16 17.37 18.31 -23.37
C SER A 16 18.36 19.45 -23.12
N SER A 17 18.05 20.64 -23.63
CA SER A 17 18.92 21.80 -23.39
C SER A 17 18.96 22.14 -21.90
N PRO A 18 20.02 22.79 -21.37
CA PRO A 18 20.04 23.26 -19.99
C PRO A 18 18.87 24.17 -19.63
N SER A 19 18.32 24.91 -20.60
CA SER A 19 17.12 25.74 -20.45
C SER A 19 15.80 24.98 -20.44
N SER A 20 15.82 23.66 -20.60
CA SER A 20 14.63 22.81 -20.66
C SER A 20 14.50 21.91 -19.44
N ARG A 21 15.40 22.09 -18.46
CA ARG A 21 15.43 21.29 -17.23
C ARG A 21 14.21 21.56 -16.37
N VAL A 22 13.75 20.51 -15.71
CA VAL A 22 12.81 20.55 -14.59
C VAL A 22 13.34 19.64 -13.50
N ALA A 23 13.09 19.99 -12.25
CA ALA A 23 13.44 19.13 -11.13
C ALA A 23 12.18 18.78 -10.33
N PHE A 24 12.15 17.59 -9.75
CA PHE A 24 11.06 17.12 -8.91
C PHE A 24 11.59 16.63 -7.57
N ARG A 25 10.78 16.74 -6.54
CA ARG A 25 11.07 16.16 -5.22
C ARG A 25 9.85 15.41 -4.75
N LYS A 26 10.08 14.21 -4.23
CA LYS A 26 9.06 13.38 -3.61
C LYS A 26 9.50 13.04 -2.20
N VAL A 27 8.65 13.36 -1.23
CA VAL A 27 8.79 12.94 0.16
C VAL A 27 7.72 11.93 0.43
N VAL A 28 8.15 10.78 0.94
CA VAL A 28 7.31 9.63 1.24
C VAL A 28 7.58 9.23 2.67
N GLU A 29 6.54 9.13 3.48
CA GLU A 29 6.63 8.60 4.84
C GLU A 29 5.68 7.42 4.96
N CYS A 30 6.19 6.28 5.44
CA CYS A 30 5.39 5.07 5.63
C CYS A 30 5.45 4.66 7.10
N ALA A 31 4.33 4.23 7.66
CA ALA A 31 4.28 3.67 9.00
C ALA A 31 3.24 2.55 9.08
N PRO A 32 3.49 1.50 9.89
CA PRO A 32 2.46 0.54 10.26
C PRO A 32 1.32 1.24 11.00
N LEU A 33 0.09 1.05 10.51
CA LEU A 33 -1.09 1.53 11.21
C LEU A 33 -1.52 0.54 12.27
N ARG A 34 -1.86 1.08 13.45
CA ARG A 34 -2.60 0.32 14.44
C ARG A 34 -4.06 0.24 14.03
N ASN A 35 -4.56 -0.97 13.91
CA ASN A 35 -5.94 -1.25 13.46
C ASN A 35 -6.98 -1.12 14.59
N ASP A 36 -6.56 -0.68 15.78
CA ASP A 36 -7.38 -0.64 16.99
C ASP A 36 -8.59 0.29 16.78
N GLY A 37 -9.81 -0.25 16.88
CA GLY A 37 -11.06 0.50 16.69
C GLY A 37 -11.52 0.67 15.24
N CYS A 38 -10.62 0.57 14.25
CA CYS A 38 -10.95 0.71 12.83
C CYS A 38 -11.17 -0.64 12.11
N ARG A 39 -10.89 -1.76 12.78
CA ARG A 39 -11.10 -3.11 12.23
C ARG A 39 -12.30 -3.81 12.88
N ARG A 40 -13.09 -4.50 12.06
CA ARG A 40 -14.15 -5.40 12.54
C ARG A 40 -14.11 -6.73 11.81
N VAL A 41 -14.49 -7.80 12.52
CA VAL A 41 -14.56 -9.16 11.98
C VAL A 41 -15.99 -9.64 12.04
N PHE A 42 -16.47 -10.25 10.96
CA PHE A 42 -17.84 -10.72 10.81
C PHE A 42 -17.87 -12.12 10.21
N THR A 43 -18.96 -12.86 10.46
CA THR A 43 -19.25 -14.14 9.79
C THR A 43 -20.41 -13.94 8.82
N SER A 44 -20.67 -14.95 7.98
CA SER A 44 -21.85 -14.98 7.11
C SER A 44 -23.18 -14.80 7.85
N GLU A 45 -23.24 -15.18 9.12
CA GLU A 45 -24.42 -15.06 9.98
C GLU A 45 -24.63 -13.65 10.54
N ASN A 46 -23.59 -12.80 10.52
CA ASN A 46 -23.60 -11.46 11.12
C ASN A 46 -22.96 -10.43 10.19
N LEU A 47 -23.37 -10.45 8.92
CA LEU A 47 -22.91 -9.49 7.92
C LEU A 47 -23.42 -8.08 8.25
N THR A 48 -22.54 -7.09 8.13
CA THR A 48 -22.96 -5.69 8.12
C THR A 48 -23.72 -5.38 6.83
N GLN A 49 -24.50 -4.29 6.81
CA GLN A 49 -25.17 -3.84 5.60
C GLN A 49 -24.18 -3.59 4.44
N ASP A 50 -22.99 -3.06 4.75
CA ASP A 50 -21.91 -2.92 3.78
C ASP A 50 -21.45 -4.28 3.28
N ALA A 51 -21.09 -5.21 4.17
CA ALA A 51 -20.62 -6.53 3.76
C ALA A 51 -21.68 -7.28 2.92
N ALA A 52 -22.96 -7.19 3.29
CA ALA A 52 -24.07 -7.80 2.58
C ALA A 52 -24.21 -7.26 1.13
N LYS A 53 -24.02 -5.95 0.90
CA LYS A 53 -24.01 -5.37 -0.44
C LYS A 53 -22.88 -5.93 -1.30
N LEU A 54 -21.74 -6.21 -0.69
CA LEU A 54 -20.50 -6.59 -1.35
C LEU A 54 -20.42 -8.09 -1.68
N VAL A 55 -21.18 -8.92 -0.95
CA VAL A 55 -21.20 -10.39 -1.10
C VAL A 55 -22.55 -10.93 -1.59
N ALA A 56 -23.45 -10.06 -2.05
CA ALA A 56 -24.84 -10.41 -2.36
C ALA A 56 -24.99 -11.59 -3.34
N ASP A 57 -24.04 -11.76 -4.26
CA ASP A 57 -24.05 -12.78 -5.31
C ASP A 57 -23.11 -13.97 -5.04
N ILE A 58 -22.63 -14.13 -3.80
CA ILE A 58 -21.61 -15.13 -3.44
C ILE A 58 -22.14 -16.03 -2.31
N ASP A 59 -21.92 -17.34 -2.41
CA ASP A 59 -22.11 -18.24 -1.26
C ASP A 59 -21.08 -17.88 -0.17
N THR A 60 -21.59 -17.36 0.95
CA THR A 60 -20.76 -16.93 2.07
C THR A 60 -20.63 -18.00 3.16
N SER A 61 -21.18 -19.19 2.95
CA SER A 61 -21.17 -20.27 3.93
C SER A 61 -19.74 -20.61 4.39
N GLY A 62 -19.46 -20.41 5.68
CA GLY A 62 -18.13 -20.67 6.25
C GLY A 62 -17.08 -19.59 5.94
N HIS A 63 -17.50 -18.41 5.48
CA HIS A 63 -16.64 -17.24 5.32
C HIS A 63 -16.52 -16.47 6.63
N THR A 64 -15.34 -15.93 6.87
CA THR A 64 -15.06 -14.91 7.88
C THR A 64 -14.51 -13.69 7.17
N PHE A 65 -15.16 -12.55 7.39
CA PHE A 65 -14.84 -11.28 6.77
C PHE A 65 -14.11 -10.36 7.74
N GLN A 66 -13.14 -9.62 7.24
CA GLN A 66 -12.44 -8.56 7.95
C GLN A 66 -12.68 -7.26 7.20
N ALA A 67 -13.24 -6.27 7.88
CA ALA A 67 -13.53 -4.94 7.34
C ALA A 67 -12.72 -3.87 8.07
N PHE A 68 -12.30 -2.85 7.32
CA PHE A 68 -11.52 -1.72 7.80
C PHE A 68 -12.26 -0.41 7.51
N TYR A 69 -12.32 0.47 8.51
CA TYR A 69 -13.11 1.70 8.53
C TYR A 69 -12.21 2.93 8.72
N TYR A 70 -11.29 3.14 7.78
CA TYR A 70 -10.44 4.34 7.71
C TYR A 70 -11.09 5.50 6.96
N GLY A 71 -12.35 5.32 6.55
CA GLY A 71 -13.09 6.31 5.80
C GLY A 71 -14.02 5.68 4.77
N ARG A 72 -15.03 6.45 4.36
CA ARG A 72 -16.08 5.96 3.45
C ARG A 72 -15.51 5.71 2.06
N ASN A 73 -15.74 4.54 1.52
CA ASN A 73 -15.38 4.21 0.14
C ASN A 73 -16.30 4.97 -0.83
N LEU A 74 -15.71 5.86 -1.63
CA LEU A 74 -16.49 6.76 -2.49
C LEU A 74 -16.99 6.06 -3.76
N ALA A 75 -16.25 5.07 -4.25
CA ALA A 75 -16.59 4.35 -5.48
C ALA A 75 -17.64 3.25 -5.25
N ARG A 76 -17.71 2.67 -4.05
CA ARG A 76 -18.70 1.62 -3.69
C ARG A 76 -19.85 2.12 -2.82
N HIS A 77 -19.77 3.36 -2.33
CA HIS A 77 -20.74 3.93 -1.40
C HIS A 77 -20.96 3.05 -0.16
N THR A 78 -19.86 2.57 0.43
CA THR A 78 -19.81 1.79 1.67
C THR A 78 -19.03 2.52 2.75
N GLU A 79 -19.39 2.32 4.02
CA GLU A 79 -18.66 2.89 5.15
C GLU A 79 -17.31 2.18 5.38
N ALA A 80 -17.23 0.89 5.05
CA ALA A 80 -15.96 0.17 5.01
C ALA A 80 -15.06 0.69 3.86
N THR A 81 -13.82 1.05 4.20
CA THR A 81 -12.75 1.44 3.26
C THR A 81 -12.28 0.24 2.44
N PHE A 82 -12.00 -0.87 3.14
CA PHE A 82 -11.50 -2.11 2.57
C PHE A 82 -12.13 -3.31 3.30
N MET A 83 -12.35 -4.39 2.57
CA MET A 83 -12.87 -5.63 3.14
C MET A 83 -12.24 -6.85 2.48
N SER A 84 -11.93 -7.86 3.28
CA SER A 84 -11.39 -9.13 2.81
C SER A 84 -12.10 -10.34 3.43
N SER A 85 -12.16 -11.45 2.70
CA SER A 85 -12.63 -12.75 3.22
C SER A 85 -11.47 -13.70 3.49
N ASN A 86 -11.62 -14.60 4.45
CA ASN A 86 -10.67 -15.67 4.70
C ASN A 86 -10.62 -16.73 3.59
N ARG A 87 -11.62 -16.80 2.70
CA ARG A 87 -11.65 -17.71 1.55
C ARG A 87 -11.43 -16.96 0.24
N SER A 88 -10.67 -17.54 -0.69
CA SER A 88 -10.52 -17.08 -2.08
C SER A 88 -11.68 -17.58 -2.96
N PHE A 89 -11.99 -16.88 -4.06
CA PHE A 89 -13.05 -17.26 -5.02
C PHE A 89 -12.60 -18.32 -6.05
N GLU A 90 -11.42 -18.93 -5.89
CA GLU A 90 -10.97 -19.92 -6.88
C GLU A 90 -11.62 -21.28 -6.64
N THR A 91 -12.47 -21.66 -7.59
CA THR A 91 -13.07 -22.98 -7.82
C THR A 91 -12.05 -24.07 -8.15
N THR A 92 -10.77 -23.88 -7.85
CA THR A 92 -9.69 -24.80 -8.19
C THR A 92 -9.24 -25.55 -6.94
N PRO A 93 -9.52 -26.87 -6.84
CA PRO A 93 -8.96 -27.70 -5.78
C PRO A 93 -7.42 -27.61 -5.83
N GLY A 94 -6.82 -27.05 -4.77
CA GLY A 94 -5.36 -26.87 -4.66
C GLY A 94 -4.85 -25.42 -4.68
N SER A 95 -5.73 -24.42 -4.79
CA SER A 95 -5.32 -23.00 -4.66
C SER A 95 -5.17 -22.60 -3.18
N PHE A 96 -3.96 -22.26 -2.77
CA PHE A 96 -3.64 -21.90 -1.39
C PHE A 96 -3.89 -20.41 -1.12
N PHE A 97 -5.10 -20.12 -0.63
CA PHE A 97 -5.59 -19.00 0.21
C PHE A 97 -4.84 -17.65 0.25
N THR A 98 -5.03 -16.81 -0.77
CA THR A 98 -5.01 -15.35 -0.56
C THR A 98 -6.36 -14.89 0.02
N PRO A 99 -6.40 -13.97 1.00
CA PRO A 99 -7.66 -13.35 1.43
C PRO A 99 -8.33 -12.69 0.23
N TYR A 100 -9.58 -13.05 -0.05
CA TYR A 100 -10.30 -12.46 -1.17
C TYR A 100 -10.51 -10.98 -0.91
N ARG A 101 -10.00 -10.13 -1.80
CA ARG A 101 -10.28 -8.70 -1.80
C ARG A 101 -11.70 -8.52 -2.30
N LEU A 102 -12.62 -8.14 -1.42
CA LEU A 102 -13.99 -7.89 -1.84
C LEU A 102 -14.04 -6.65 -2.73
N HIS A 103 -13.26 -5.60 -2.40
CA HIS A 103 -13.15 -4.40 -3.23
C HIS A 103 -11.74 -3.80 -3.22
N VAL A 104 -11.30 -3.36 -4.40
CA VAL A 104 -10.14 -2.49 -4.60
C VAL A 104 -10.68 -1.22 -5.23
N THR A 105 -10.58 -0.09 -4.53
CA THR A 105 -10.89 1.21 -5.12
C THR A 105 -9.90 2.23 -4.58
N ASN A 106 -9.52 3.17 -5.43
CA ASN A 106 -8.37 4.03 -5.19
C ASN A 106 -8.79 5.35 -4.50
N THR A 107 -10.05 5.47 -4.05
CA THR A 107 -10.59 6.70 -3.46
C THR A 107 -11.50 6.43 -2.25
N PHE A 108 -11.25 7.16 -1.16
CA PHE A 108 -12.04 7.13 0.06
C PHE A 108 -12.07 8.53 0.70
N ALA A 109 -13.09 8.81 1.51
CA ALA A 109 -13.15 10.01 2.34
C ALA A 109 -12.59 9.65 3.74
N PRO A 110 -11.38 10.12 4.10
CA PRO A 110 -10.68 9.66 5.30
C PRO A 110 -11.41 10.04 6.59
N ILE A 111 -11.21 9.23 7.65
CA ILE A 111 -11.55 9.61 9.02
C ILE A 111 -10.72 10.84 9.46
N PRO A 112 -11.18 11.62 10.46
CA PRO A 112 -10.49 12.82 10.92
C PRO A 112 -9.00 12.62 11.24
N GLU A 113 -8.63 11.46 11.77
CA GLU A 113 -7.27 11.10 12.15
C GLU A 113 -6.33 10.94 10.95
N LEU A 114 -6.88 10.60 9.78
CA LEU A 114 -6.14 10.49 8.51
C LEU A 114 -6.39 11.69 7.59
N ASN A 115 -7.28 12.61 7.97
CA ASN A 115 -7.63 13.76 7.16
C ASN A 115 -6.62 14.88 7.36
N ARG A 116 -5.64 14.94 6.45
CA ARG A 116 -4.56 15.93 6.47
C ARG A 116 -4.55 16.76 5.20
N THR A 117 -4.03 17.98 5.29
CA THR A 117 -3.98 18.93 4.17
C THR A 117 -2.58 19.11 3.58
N ASP A 118 -1.58 18.50 4.19
CA ASP A 118 -0.17 18.64 3.86
C ASP A 118 0.42 17.39 3.18
N ALA A 119 -0.37 16.36 2.88
CA ALA A 119 0.08 15.21 2.08
C ALA A 119 -1.12 14.44 1.51
N GLU A 120 -0.88 13.66 0.45
CA GLU A 120 -1.82 12.63 0.00
C GLU A 120 -1.65 11.37 0.87
N VAL A 121 -2.74 10.78 1.33
CA VAL A 121 -2.72 9.57 2.17
C VAL A 121 -3.08 8.35 1.34
N VAL A 122 -2.21 7.34 1.38
CA VAL A 122 -2.41 6.05 0.75
C VAL A 122 -2.39 4.96 1.81
N LEU A 123 -3.39 4.07 1.75
CA LEU A 123 -3.49 2.91 2.63
C LEU A 123 -3.12 1.65 1.85
N ILE A 124 -2.11 0.93 2.32
CA ILE A 124 -1.64 -0.30 1.70
C ILE A 124 -2.08 -1.46 2.57
N PHE A 125 -3.06 -2.23 2.08
CA PHE A 125 -3.58 -3.42 2.75
C PHE A 125 -2.81 -4.65 2.29
N MET A 126 -2.12 -5.30 3.22
CA MET A 126 -1.23 -6.42 2.91
C MET A 126 -1.70 -7.66 3.64
N ALA A 127 -2.04 -8.67 2.85
CA ALA A 127 -2.47 -9.95 3.35
C ALA A 127 -1.28 -10.89 3.55
N SER A 128 -1.24 -11.59 4.68
CA SER A 128 -0.29 -12.68 4.92
C SER A 128 -0.93 -13.78 5.75
N ARG A 129 -0.60 -15.02 5.42
CA ARG A 129 -0.95 -16.22 6.20
C ARG A 129 0.27 -17.02 6.61
N THR A 130 1.45 -16.42 6.48
CA THR A 130 2.71 -17.08 6.75
C THR A 130 2.82 -17.42 8.23
N LEU A 131 3.10 -18.69 8.52
CA LEU A 131 3.42 -19.17 9.85
C LEU A 131 4.89 -18.90 10.13
N HIS A 132 5.25 -18.52 11.35
CA HIS A 132 6.63 -18.32 11.74
C HIS A 132 7.13 -19.47 12.62
N THR A 133 8.40 -19.82 12.49
CA THR A 133 9.06 -20.84 13.33
C THR A 133 9.45 -20.34 14.72
N THR A 134 9.38 -19.01 14.92
CA THR A 134 9.69 -18.33 16.19
C THR A 134 8.72 -17.16 16.38
N PRO A 135 8.54 -16.65 17.62
CA PRO A 135 7.76 -15.45 17.85
C PRO A 135 8.34 -14.25 17.08
N VAL A 136 7.49 -13.48 16.41
CA VAL A 136 7.84 -12.25 15.68
C VAL A 136 7.17 -11.05 16.36
N THR A 137 7.97 -10.04 16.71
CA THR A 137 7.50 -8.81 17.38
C THR A 137 7.36 -7.63 16.43
N ASP A 138 7.79 -7.78 15.18
CA ASP A 138 7.66 -6.79 14.11
C ASP A 138 6.18 -6.35 13.95
N PRO A 139 5.86 -5.05 13.96
CA PRO A 139 4.48 -4.55 13.91
C PRO A 139 3.67 -5.02 12.69
N ARG A 140 4.32 -5.31 11.57
CA ARG A 140 3.68 -5.76 10.34
C ARG A 140 3.51 -7.27 10.31
N PHE A 141 4.50 -8.00 10.81
CA PHE A 141 4.53 -9.48 10.82
C PHE A 141 4.23 -10.09 12.19
N ASP A 142 3.56 -9.33 13.08
CA ASP A 142 3.34 -9.69 14.48
C ASP A 142 2.72 -11.09 14.64
N ALA A 143 3.47 -11.99 15.28
CA ALA A 143 3.13 -13.40 15.44
C ALA A 143 3.73 -13.91 16.75
N ARG A 144 3.01 -13.77 17.87
CA ARG A 144 3.53 -14.08 19.22
C ARG A 144 2.87 -15.28 19.87
N GLU A 145 1.70 -15.67 19.39
CA GLU A 145 0.93 -16.77 19.95
C GLU A 145 1.37 -18.07 19.29
N CYS A 146 1.80 -19.04 20.09
CA CYS A 146 2.21 -20.35 19.62
C CYS A 146 0.99 -21.27 19.44
N ILE A 147 0.94 -22.00 18.33
CA ILE A 147 0.11 -23.18 18.15
C ILE A 147 1.01 -24.39 17.94
N GLY A 148 0.78 -25.45 18.72
CA GLY A 148 1.44 -26.74 18.52
C GLY A 148 0.78 -27.48 17.35
N LEU A 149 1.57 -27.91 16.37
CA LEU A 149 1.09 -28.79 15.30
C LEU A 149 1.50 -30.23 15.59
N ALA A 150 0.50 -31.10 15.78
CA ALA A 150 0.71 -32.53 15.97
C ALA A 150 0.76 -33.24 14.61
N SER A 151 1.73 -34.14 14.43
CA SER A 151 1.77 -35.05 13.28
C SER A 151 0.54 -35.95 13.24
N SER A 152 -0.12 -36.04 12.08
CA SER A 152 -1.33 -36.85 11.86
C SER A 152 -1.14 -38.37 12.02
N GLU A 153 0.08 -38.86 12.23
CA GLU A 153 0.39 -40.31 12.24
C GLU A 153 1.10 -40.80 13.51
N GLY A 154 1.12 -40.01 14.60
CA GLY A 154 1.66 -40.46 15.90
C GLY A 154 3.16 -40.82 15.87
N LYS A 155 3.89 -40.38 14.84
CA LYS A 155 5.31 -40.67 14.62
C LYS A 155 6.18 -39.44 14.31
N GLY A 156 5.65 -38.23 14.38
CA GLY A 156 6.36 -37.01 13.95
C GLY A 156 6.37 -35.91 15.00
N TYR A 157 7.51 -35.24 15.08
CA TYR A 157 7.86 -34.08 15.91
C TYR A 157 6.68 -33.12 16.13
N ASP A 158 6.43 -32.76 17.40
CA ASP A 158 5.67 -31.55 17.72
C ASP A 158 6.55 -30.36 17.32
N PHE A 159 6.03 -29.50 16.45
CA PHE A 159 6.69 -28.23 16.14
C PHE A 159 5.73 -27.09 16.44
N ASP A 160 6.28 -26.12 17.16
CA ASP A 160 5.63 -24.87 17.49
C ASP A 160 5.66 -23.96 16.27
N VAL A 161 4.50 -23.43 15.90
CA VAL A 161 4.40 -22.39 14.88
C VAL A 161 3.64 -21.20 15.42
N TYR A 162 3.96 -20.04 14.86
CA TYR A 162 3.43 -18.75 15.31
C TYR A 162 2.64 -18.15 14.15
N PRO A 163 1.30 -18.31 14.11
CA PRO A 163 0.46 -17.67 13.11
C PRO A 163 0.47 -16.15 13.26
N PRO A 164 0.21 -15.41 12.16
CA PRO A 164 0.12 -13.96 12.21
C PRO A 164 -1.10 -13.56 13.05
N ARG A 165 -0.93 -12.58 13.93
CA ARG A 165 -2.01 -12.03 14.77
C ARG A 165 -3.17 -11.49 13.94
N GLN A 166 -2.86 -11.00 12.74
CA GLN A 166 -3.84 -10.46 11.80
C GLN A 166 -3.54 -10.97 10.40
N ALA A 167 -4.57 -11.46 9.69
CA ALA A 167 -4.44 -11.93 8.32
C ALA A 167 -4.17 -10.80 7.31
N VAL A 168 -4.53 -9.56 7.68
CA VAL A 168 -4.27 -8.34 6.91
C VAL A 168 -3.71 -7.27 7.82
N SER A 169 -2.52 -6.78 7.49
CA SER A 169 -1.89 -5.60 8.08
C SER A 169 -2.08 -4.38 7.17
N VAL A 170 -1.98 -3.18 7.74
CA VAL A 170 -2.19 -1.91 7.03
C VAL A 170 -0.98 -1.02 7.23
N LEU A 171 -0.42 -0.53 6.13
CA LEU A 171 0.55 0.56 6.16
C LEU A 171 -0.14 1.85 5.73
N GLU A 172 0.06 2.91 6.49
CA GLU A 172 -0.16 4.27 6.00
C GLU A 172 1.08 4.71 5.24
N ARG A 173 0.86 5.38 4.12
CA ARG A 173 1.86 6.15 3.42
C ARG A 173 1.35 7.55 3.17
N THR A 174 2.20 8.55 3.39
CA THR A 174 1.92 9.92 3.00
C THR A 174 2.88 10.35 1.91
N ASP A 175 2.32 10.86 0.82
CA ASP A 175 3.06 11.30 -0.36
C ASP A 175 2.96 12.82 -0.49
N GLN A 176 4.12 13.46 -0.61
CA GLN A 176 4.24 14.88 -0.90
C GLN A 176 5.10 15.06 -2.12
N THR A 177 4.61 15.84 -3.07
CA THR A 177 5.34 16.13 -4.31
C THR A 177 5.59 17.62 -4.44
N GLN A 178 6.73 17.99 -5.01
CA GLN A 178 7.08 19.36 -5.36
C GLN A 178 7.74 19.38 -6.75
N VAL A 179 7.43 20.39 -7.55
CA VAL A 179 8.03 20.61 -8.87
C VAL A 179 8.79 21.90 -8.88
N ARG A 180 9.93 21.93 -9.59
CA ARG A 180 10.80 23.08 -9.71
C ARG A 180 11.17 23.39 -11.16
N ASN A 181 11.16 24.67 -11.51
CA ASN A 181 11.80 25.23 -12.70
C ASN A 181 13.15 25.86 -12.32
N PRO A 182 14.30 25.21 -12.60
CA PRO A 182 15.63 25.70 -12.21
C PRO A 182 16.02 27.05 -12.82
N LEU A 183 15.33 27.52 -13.86
CA LEU A 183 15.61 28.82 -14.49
C LEU A 183 15.03 30.00 -13.70
N LEU A 184 14.05 29.75 -12.84
CA LEU A 184 13.45 30.81 -12.04
C LEU A 184 14.30 31.08 -10.79
N PRO A 185 14.43 32.36 -10.37
CA PRO A 185 15.16 32.72 -9.17
C PRO A 185 14.31 32.59 -7.90
N GLY A 186 14.96 32.27 -6.78
CA GLY A 186 14.36 32.32 -5.43
C GLY A 186 13.16 31.39 -5.25
N ASP A 187 12.19 31.81 -4.44
CA ASP A 187 11.05 30.98 -4.05
C ASP A 187 10.03 30.76 -5.18
N ARG A 188 10.10 31.54 -6.27
CA ARG A 188 9.22 31.39 -7.44
C ARG A 188 9.56 30.17 -8.28
N ASN A 189 10.68 29.51 -8.01
CA ASN A 189 11.10 28.37 -8.80
C ASN A 189 10.44 27.06 -8.41
N CYS A 190 9.82 26.98 -7.23
CA CYS A 190 9.17 25.77 -6.74
C CYS A 190 7.68 25.98 -6.57
N THR A 191 6.92 24.89 -6.69
CA THR A 191 5.55 24.82 -6.19
C THR A 191 5.53 24.81 -4.65
N ALA A 192 4.37 25.11 -4.08
CA ALA A 192 4.08 24.68 -2.72
C ALA A 192 4.18 23.15 -2.61
N MET A 193 4.31 22.65 -1.38
CA MET A 193 4.39 21.22 -1.09
C MET A 193 3.29 20.86 -0.08
N PRO A 194 2.43 19.87 -0.37
CA PRO A 194 2.38 19.09 -1.61
C PRO A 194 1.77 19.91 -2.75
N VAL A 195 2.19 19.62 -3.98
CA VAL A 195 1.43 20.01 -5.18
C VAL A 195 0.77 18.76 -5.74
N HIS A 196 -0.54 18.87 -6.00
CA HIS A 196 -1.26 17.82 -6.69
C HIS A 196 -0.90 17.88 -8.18
N ILE A 197 -0.35 16.79 -8.69
CA ILE A 197 0.03 16.66 -10.09
C ILE A 197 -0.92 15.66 -10.72
N PHE A 198 -1.93 16.15 -11.44
CA PHE A 198 -2.82 15.33 -12.26
C PHE A 198 -2.42 15.45 -13.73
N VAL A 199 -2.33 14.33 -14.46
CA VAL A 199 -1.83 14.33 -15.85
C VAL A 199 -2.75 15.15 -16.76
N ASP A 200 -4.04 15.13 -16.45
CA ASP A 200 -5.09 15.79 -17.22
C ASP A 200 -5.15 17.31 -16.96
N ASP A 201 -4.54 17.81 -15.87
CA ASP A 201 -4.52 19.25 -15.55
C ASP A 201 -3.17 19.71 -14.98
N LEU A 202 -2.22 19.92 -15.89
CA LEU A 202 -0.93 20.56 -15.61
C LEU A 202 -0.93 22.05 -15.98
N SER A 203 -2.06 22.60 -16.41
CA SER A 203 -2.14 23.94 -16.96
C SER A 203 -1.74 25.00 -15.91
N GLY A 204 -2.26 24.88 -14.70
CA GLY A 204 -1.89 25.75 -13.58
C GLY A 204 -0.40 25.66 -13.21
N LEU A 205 0.22 24.48 -13.31
CA LEU A 205 1.66 24.30 -13.07
C LEU A 205 2.52 24.97 -14.14
N ARG A 206 2.08 24.92 -15.40
CA ARG A 206 2.76 25.59 -16.50
C ARG A 206 2.85 27.08 -16.26
N ASP A 207 1.74 27.70 -15.89
CA ASP A 207 1.66 29.14 -15.68
C ASP A 207 2.39 29.55 -14.40
N LEU A 208 2.21 28.80 -13.30
CA LEU A 208 2.86 29.05 -12.02
C LEU A 208 4.39 29.02 -12.11
N LEU A 209 4.93 28.05 -12.84
CA LEU A 209 6.38 27.85 -12.97
C LEU A 209 6.96 28.44 -14.26
N GLU A 210 6.19 29.24 -15.01
CA GLU A 210 6.61 29.86 -16.28
C GLU A 210 7.27 28.83 -17.24
N LEU A 211 6.69 27.63 -17.34
CA LEU A 211 7.32 26.53 -18.08
C LEU A 211 7.28 26.77 -19.58
N ASN A 212 8.44 26.63 -20.22
CA ASN A 212 8.52 26.61 -21.67
C ASN A 212 7.94 25.28 -22.23
N PRO A 213 7.66 25.20 -23.55
CA PRO A 213 7.03 24.01 -24.15
C PRO A 213 7.79 22.70 -23.92
N GLN A 214 9.12 22.74 -23.83
CA GLN A 214 9.94 21.55 -23.58
C GLN A 214 9.87 21.14 -22.11
N GLN A 215 9.98 22.09 -21.18
CA GLN A 215 9.80 21.85 -19.74
C GLN A 215 8.42 21.26 -19.44
N TYR A 216 7.38 21.82 -20.06
CA TYR A 216 6.01 21.31 -19.93
C TYR A 216 5.87 19.87 -20.44
N SER A 217 6.51 19.56 -21.58
CA SER A 217 6.49 18.20 -22.14
C SER A 217 7.24 17.20 -21.25
N ILE A 218 8.34 17.61 -20.62
CA ILE A 218 9.09 16.78 -19.67
C ILE A 218 8.29 16.58 -18.38
N LEU A 219 7.70 17.64 -17.82
CA LEU A 219 6.84 17.56 -16.65
C LEU A 219 5.67 16.60 -16.86
N ARG A 220 5.03 16.63 -18.04
CA ARG A 220 3.94 15.72 -18.37
C ARG A 220 4.36 14.25 -18.35
N ARG A 221 5.58 13.93 -18.78
CA ARG A 221 6.11 12.55 -18.69
C ARG A 221 6.36 12.17 -17.23
N PHE A 222 6.84 13.11 -16.42
CA PHE A 222 7.01 12.85 -14.99
C PHE A 222 5.69 12.65 -14.26
N SER A 223 4.64 13.40 -14.60
CA SER A 223 3.33 13.21 -13.97
C SER A 223 2.78 11.81 -14.23
N ASP A 224 2.99 11.26 -15.44
CA ASP A 224 2.60 9.89 -15.75
C ASP A 224 3.34 8.88 -14.86
N VAL A 225 4.65 9.04 -14.67
CA VAL A 225 5.45 8.14 -13.81
C VAL A 225 5.09 8.31 -12.34
N ILE A 226 4.87 9.53 -11.86
CA ILE A 226 4.57 9.79 -10.44
C ILE A 226 3.22 9.20 -10.05
N GLN A 227 2.20 9.31 -10.91
CA GLN A 227 0.88 8.72 -10.68
C GLN A 227 0.91 7.19 -10.77
N ASN A 228 1.60 6.64 -11.77
CA ASN A 228 1.56 5.19 -11.99
C ASN A 228 2.53 4.40 -11.10
N SER A 229 3.67 4.98 -10.69
CA SER A 229 4.73 4.23 -9.99
C SER A 229 4.35 3.68 -8.62
N ILE A 230 3.29 4.19 -7.99
CA ILE A 230 2.89 3.79 -6.64
C ILE A 230 1.90 2.62 -6.66
N ASP A 231 0.84 2.76 -7.47
CA ASP A 231 -0.23 1.78 -7.53
C ASP A 231 0.26 0.55 -8.30
N SER A 232 1.08 0.77 -9.34
CA SER A 232 1.61 -0.31 -10.17
C SER A 232 2.72 -1.08 -9.48
N SER A 233 3.68 -0.44 -8.79
CA SER A 233 4.81 -1.18 -8.21
C SER A 233 4.40 -2.22 -7.17
N PHE A 234 3.42 -1.94 -6.30
CA PHE A 234 2.93 -2.95 -5.33
C PHE A 234 1.99 -3.97 -5.98
N ALA A 235 1.22 -3.58 -6.99
CA ALA A 235 0.30 -4.48 -7.68
C ALA A 235 1.01 -5.43 -8.65
N GLU A 236 2.07 -4.96 -9.32
CA GLU A 236 2.82 -5.69 -10.34
C GLU A 236 3.94 -6.54 -9.75
N ASN A 237 4.65 -6.05 -8.72
CA ASN A 237 5.74 -6.83 -8.10
C ASN A 237 5.24 -7.82 -7.03
N GLY A 238 3.97 -7.74 -6.62
CA GLY A 238 3.34 -8.73 -5.74
C GLY A 238 4.17 -9.10 -4.50
N ASP A 239 4.44 -10.39 -4.36
CA ASP A 239 5.26 -11.02 -3.32
C ASP A 239 6.77 -10.93 -3.58
N ASP A 240 7.21 -10.78 -4.83
CA ASP A 240 8.63 -10.61 -5.20
C ASP A 240 9.24 -9.32 -4.63
N GLY A 241 8.41 -8.33 -4.30
CA GLY A 241 8.83 -7.09 -3.65
C GLY A 241 9.05 -7.19 -2.14
N ILE A 242 8.76 -8.34 -1.51
CA ILE A 242 8.79 -8.50 -0.04
C ILE A 242 9.99 -9.37 0.37
N LEU A 243 10.95 -8.80 1.11
CA LEU A 243 12.14 -9.48 1.61
C LEU A 243 11.81 -10.72 2.46
N ALA A 244 10.78 -10.65 3.31
CA ALA A 244 10.35 -11.77 4.14
C ALA A 244 9.92 -13.02 3.34
N VAL A 245 9.55 -12.86 2.06
CA VAL A 245 9.17 -13.99 1.18
C VAL A 245 10.37 -14.88 0.87
N TYR A 246 11.58 -14.31 0.75
CA TYR A 246 12.80 -15.10 0.53
C TYR A 246 13.16 -16.03 1.70
N LEU A 247 12.59 -15.77 2.88
CA LEU A 247 12.75 -16.60 4.08
C LEU A 247 11.60 -17.59 4.28
N THR A 248 10.65 -17.64 3.33
CA THR A 248 9.42 -18.42 3.43
C THR A 248 9.47 -19.62 2.49
N ALA A 249 9.18 -20.81 3.02
CA ALA A 249 9.00 -22.03 2.25
C ALA A 249 7.75 -22.76 2.74
N ASN A 250 6.87 -23.19 1.83
CA ASN A 250 5.61 -23.88 2.17
C ASN A 250 4.78 -23.15 3.24
N PHE A 251 4.64 -21.82 3.12
CA PHE A 251 3.92 -20.95 4.08
C PHE A 251 4.54 -20.87 5.48
N VAL A 252 5.73 -21.41 5.68
CA VAL A 252 6.48 -21.33 6.94
C VAL A 252 7.71 -20.47 6.71
N SER A 253 7.86 -19.43 7.54
CA SER A 253 8.98 -18.50 7.49
C SER A 253 9.98 -18.75 8.59
N ALA A 254 11.25 -18.54 8.25
CA ALA A 254 12.34 -18.47 9.21
C ALA A 254 12.13 -17.26 10.18
N PRO A 255 12.94 -17.16 11.24
CA PRO A 255 12.88 -16.01 12.15
C PRO A 255 13.05 -14.69 11.39
N LEU A 256 12.22 -13.70 11.75
CA LEU A 256 12.31 -12.34 11.23
C LEU A 256 12.89 -11.40 12.29
N PRO A 257 13.70 -10.40 11.92
CA PRO A 257 14.15 -9.36 12.84
C PRO A 257 12.97 -8.46 13.28
N GLU A 258 13.10 -7.80 14.42
CA GLU A 258 12.04 -6.94 14.99
C GLU A 258 11.71 -5.70 14.13
N ASN A 259 12.62 -5.35 13.21
CA ASN A 259 12.50 -4.22 12.30
C ASN A 259 12.34 -4.66 10.83
N GLN A 260 11.87 -5.88 10.57
CA GLN A 260 11.66 -6.39 9.22
C GLN A 260 10.85 -5.42 8.35
N TRP A 261 9.80 -4.78 8.85
CA TRP A 261 9.00 -3.80 8.11
C TRP A 261 9.81 -2.59 7.61
N VAL A 262 10.86 -2.19 8.35
CA VAL A 262 11.77 -1.12 7.92
C VAL A 262 12.63 -1.60 6.76
N LEU A 263 13.12 -2.85 6.85
CA LEU A 263 13.89 -3.47 5.78
C LEU A 263 13.05 -3.60 4.51
N GLU A 264 11.76 -3.94 4.63
CA GLU A 264 10.83 -3.96 3.48
C GLU A 264 10.72 -2.61 2.76
N LEU A 265 10.84 -1.50 3.49
CA LEU A 265 10.75 -0.14 2.93
C LEU A 265 12.08 0.39 2.37
N GLN A 266 13.20 -0.26 2.72
CA GLN A 266 14.54 0.11 2.26
C GLN A 266 14.98 -0.67 1.02
N ASN A 267 14.28 -1.75 0.70
CA ASN A 267 14.48 -2.58 -0.49
C ASN A 267 13.97 -1.86 -1.75
#